data_AF-A0A6A3C6M3-F1
#
_entry.id   AF-A0A6A3C6M3-F1
#
_cell.length_a   1.000
_cell.length_b   1.000
_cell.length_c   1.000
_cell.angle_alpha   90.00
_cell.angle_beta   90.00
_cell.angle_gamma   90.00
#
_symmetry.space_group_name_H-M   'P 1'
#
loop_
_entity.id
_entity.type
_entity.pdbx_description
1 polymer ?
#
loop_
_entity_poly.entity_id
_entity_poly.type
_entity_poly.pdbx_seq_one_letter_code
_entity_poly.pdbx_strand_id
1 'polypeptide(L)'
;MTPMDIQQKLNQYRYHFIVTILVSSIVAVLSYAAPSLLTVLAYFWPLFASTTVLLLVIVVFGGASQLTTEDHGEKAGEGLLDYVAAARPEHMDEEPRRFD
;
A
#
# COMPACT_ATOMS: atom_id res chain seq x y z
N MET A 1 14.93 -29.51 -29.40
CA MET A 1 14.92 -28.42 -28.41
C MET A 1 15.25 -27.14 -29.17
N THR A 2 14.29 -26.24 -29.36
CA THR A 2 14.54 -25.01 -30.14
C THR A 2 15.21 -23.95 -29.27
N PRO A 3 16.03 -23.04 -29.82
CA PRO A 3 16.69 -21.98 -29.04
C PRO A 3 15.68 -21.06 -28.32
N MET A 4 14.43 -20.98 -28.80
CA MET A 4 13.35 -20.18 -28.23
C MET A 4 12.78 -20.78 -26.94
N ASP A 5 12.71 -22.12 -26.83
CA ASP A 5 12.28 -22.83 -25.61
C ASP A 5 13.21 -22.57 -24.41
N ILE A 6 14.51 -22.45 -24.68
CA ILE A 6 15.54 -22.24 -23.66
C ILE A 6 15.42 -20.82 -23.08
N GLN A 7 15.18 -19.82 -23.93
CA GLN A 7 14.96 -18.43 -23.52
C GLN A 7 13.68 -18.27 -22.69
N GLN A 8 12.61 -18.97 -23.06
CA GLN A 8 11.34 -18.94 -22.31
C GLN A 8 11.48 -19.55 -20.91
N LYS A 9 12.19 -20.68 -20.78
CA LYS A 9 12.53 -21.26 -19.47
C LYS A 9 13.45 -20.35 -18.65
N LEU A 10 14.42 -19.67 -19.27
CA LEU A 10 15.25 -18.70 -18.56
C LEU A 10 14.41 -17.54 -18.02
N ASN A 11 13.49 -17.00 -18.83
CA ASN A 11 12.64 -15.88 -18.42
C ASN A 11 11.74 -16.20 -17.23
N GLN A 12 11.24 -17.43 -17.16
CA GLN A 12 10.47 -17.92 -16.01
C GLN A 12 11.29 -17.94 -14.70
N TYR A 13 12.60 -18.17 -14.78
CA TYR A 13 13.49 -18.23 -13.61
C TYR A 13 14.27 -16.94 -13.34
N ARG A 14 14.27 -15.97 -14.27
CA ARG A 14 15.01 -14.71 -14.11
C ARG A 14 14.69 -14.00 -12.81
N TYR A 15 13.41 -13.95 -12.42
CA TYR A 15 13.02 -13.36 -11.14
C TYR A 15 13.57 -14.14 -9.95
N HIS A 16 13.52 -15.47 -9.97
CA HIS A 16 14.11 -16.29 -8.91
C HIS A 16 15.63 -16.09 -8.80
N PHE A 17 16.33 -16.00 -9.92
CA PHE A 17 17.77 -15.70 -9.91
C PHE A 17 18.07 -14.31 -9.38
N ILE A 18 17.34 -13.29 -9.85
CA ILE A 18 17.51 -11.91 -9.39
C ILE A 18 17.25 -11.82 -7.89
N VAL A 19 16.14 -12.38 -7.41
CA VAL A 19 15.79 -12.40 -5.99
C VAL A 19 16.85 -13.14 -5.18
N THR A 20 17.32 -14.30 -5.64
CA THR A 20 18.36 -15.07 -4.93
C THR A 20 19.68 -14.30 -4.85
N ILE A 21 20.09 -13.65 -5.93
CA ILE A 21 21.30 -12.82 -5.97
C ILE A 21 21.13 -11.62 -5.02
N LEU A 22 19.97 -10.97 -5.03
CA LEU A 22 19.69 -9.82 -4.16
C LEU A 22 19.72 -10.23 -2.69
N VAL A 23 19.04 -11.31 -2.32
CA VAL A 23 19.01 -11.84 -0.95
C VAL A 23 20.41 -12.25 -0.50
N SER A 24 21.15 -12.98 -1.35
CA SER A 24 22.53 -13.38 -1.06
C SER A 24 23.44 -12.16 -0.86
N SER A 25 23.30 -11.13 -1.71
CA SER A 25 24.05 -9.88 -1.59
C SER A 25 23.74 -9.15 -0.28
N ILE A 26 22.46 -9.07 0.11
CA ILE A 26 22.04 -8.49 1.38
C ILE A 26 22.67 -9.25 2.55
N VAL A 27 22.60 -10.58 2.56
CA VAL A 27 23.19 -11.42 3.61
C VAL A 27 24.71 -11.26 3.67
N ALA A 28 25.38 -11.19 2.52
CA ALA A 28 26.83 -10.96 2.45
C ALA A 28 27.22 -9.59 3.00
N VAL A 29 26.50 -8.52 2.64
CA VAL A 29 26.70 -7.17 3.19
C VAL A 29 26.46 -7.17 4.70
N LEU A 30 25.40 -7.83 5.16
CA LEU A 30 25.05 -7.91 6.57
C LEU A 30 26.08 -8.70 7.39
N SER A 31 26.69 -9.72 6.78
CA SER A 31 27.77 -10.51 7.37
C SER A 31 29.11 -9.77 7.35
N TYR A 32 29.36 -8.96 6.33
CA TYR A 32 30.62 -8.22 6.16
C TYR A 32 30.66 -6.92 6.98
N ALA A 33 29.52 -6.25 7.15
CA ALA A 33 29.42 -4.94 7.82
C ALA A 33 29.52 -5.00 9.36
N ALA A 34 30.16 -6.04 9.90
CA ALA A 34 30.35 -6.32 11.33
C ALA A 34 29.01 -6.60 12.08
N PRO A 35 29.04 -7.29 13.24
CA PRO A 35 27.82 -7.64 13.99
C PRO A 35 26.96 -6.43 14.36
N SER A 36 27.50 -5.21 14.32
CA SER A 36 26.78 -3.97 14.61
C SER A 36 25.53 -3.75 13.77
N LEU A 37 25.52 -4.08 12.46
CA LEU A 37 24.31 -3.87 11.66
C LEU A 37 23.19 -4.84 12.07
N LEU A 38 23.53 -6.07 12.43
CA LEU A 38 22.58 -7.02 12.98
C LEU A 38 22.06 -6.56 14.35
N THR A 39 22.93 -6.02 15.21
CA THR A 39 22.53 -5.47 16.51
C THR A 39 21.60 -4.26 16.36
N VAL A 40 21.91 -3.37 15.41
CA VAL A 40 21.08 -2.21 15.08
C VAL A 40 19.74 -2.66 14.52
N LEU A 41 19.73 -3.59 13.56
CA LEU A 41 18.49 -4.15 13.00
C LEU A 41 17.64 -4.86 14.06
N ALA A 42 18.27 -5.57 14.99
CA ALA A 42 17.60 -6.17 16.14
C ALA A 42 17.05 -5.12 17.12
N TYR A 43 17.75 -4.01 17.34
CA TYR A 43 17.26 -2.89 18.15
C TYR A 43 16.05 -2.20 17.53
N PHE A 44 16.03 -2.09 16.20
CA PHE A 44 14.90 -1.54 15.44
C PHE A 44 13.82 -2.58 15.10
N TRP A 45 14.05 -3.87 15.40
CA TRP A 45 13.08 -4.94 15.16
C TRP A 45 11.68 -4.64 15.72
N PRO A 46 11.52 -4.08 16.94
CA PRO A 46 10.20 -3.73 17.46
C PRO A 46 9.45 -2.71 16.59
N LEU A 47 10.15 -1.78 15.94
CA LEU A 47 9.55 -0.77 15.06
C LEU A 47 9.08 -1.41 13.75
N PHE A 48 9.91 -2.28 13.17
CA PHE A 48 9.54 -3.06 11.98
C PHE A 48 8.36 -3.98 12.28
N ALA A 49 8.42 -4.73 13.38
CA ALA A 49 7.34 -5.60 13.81
C ALA A 49 6.04 -4.82 14.03
N SER A 50 6.10 -3.67 14.71
CA SER A 50 4.92 -2.81 14.93
C SER A 50 4.37 -2.26 13.62
N THR A 51 5.24 -1.85 12.69
CA THR A 51 4.83 -1.37 11.36
C THR A 51 4.21 -2.49 10.54
N THR A 52 4.79 -3.69 10.53
CA THR A 52 4.22 -4.84 9.83
C THR A 52 2.87 -5.25 10.42
N VAL A 53 2.73 -5.27 11.75
CA VAL A 53 1.45 -5.55 12.41
C VAL A 53 0.44 -4.46 12.07
N LEU A 54 0.82 -3.19 12.13
CA LEU A 54 -0.04 -2.07 11.77
C LEU A 54 -0.50 -2.17 10.32
N LEU A 55 0.41 -2.41 9.37
CA LEU A 55 0.09 -2.60 7.96
C LEU A 55 -0.81 -3.82 7.75
N LEU A 56 -0.54 -4.93 8.45
CA LEU A 56 -1.38 -6.12 8.39
C LEU A 56 -2.79 -5.80 8.90
N VAL A 57 -2.92 -5.07 10.00
CA VAL A 57 -4.22 -4.60 10.51
C VAL A 57 -4.88 -3.68 9.49
N ILE A 58 -4.17 -2.71 8.89
CA ILE A 58 -4.71 -1.83 7.85
C ILE A 58 -5.16 -2.64 6.63
N VAL A 59 -4.44 -3.68 6.21
CA VAL A 59 -4.82 -4.53 5.08
C VAL A 59 -6.02 -5.41 5.43
N VAL A 60 -6.07 -5.98 6.64
CA VAL A 60 -7.20 -6.80 7.09
C VAL A 60 -8.47 -5.97 7.27
N PHE A 61 -8.37 -4.79 7.88
CA PHE A 61 -9.51 -3.93 8.18
C PHE A 61 -9.87 -2.96 7.04
N GLY A 62 -8.91 -2.50 6.25
CA GLY A 62 -9.10 -1.56 5.14
C GLY A 62 -8.98 -2.20 3.75
N GLY A 63 -8.13 -3.21 3.58
CA GLY A 63 -7.84 -3.86 2.30
C GLY A 63 -8.77 -5.03 1.92
N ALA A 64 -9.42 -5.69 2.89
CA ALA A 64 -10.41 -6.72 2.59
C ALA A 64 -11.63 -6.18 1.82
N SER A 65 -11.91 -4.87 1.93
CA SER A 65 -12.98 -4.21 1.17
C SER A 65 -12.54 -3.69 -0.20
N GLN A 66 -11.23 -3.58 -0.46
CA GLN A 66 -10.67 -2.99 -1.69
C GLN A 66 -10.18 -4.04 -2.69
N LEU A 67 -9.74 -5.22 -2.24
CA LEU A 67 -9.28 -6.31 -3.13
C LEU A 67 -10.41 -7.01 -3.90
N THR A 68 -11.67 -6.75 -3.55
CA THR A 68 -12.89 -7.20 -4.28
C THR A 68 -13.54 -6.08 -5.09
N THR A 69 -12.93 -4.89 -5.09
CA THR A 69 -13.55 -3.61 -5.43
C THR A 69 -12.74 -2.94 -6.55
N GLU A 70 -12.59 -3.61 -7.69
CA GLU A 70 -12.33 -2.90 -8.94
C GLU A 70 -13.57 -2.06 -9.38
N ASP A 71 -14.73 -2.19 -8.70
CA ASP A 71 -16.01 -1.55 -9.06
C ASP A 71 -16.64 -0.65 -7.96
N HIS A 72 -16.13 -0.66 -6.73
CA HIS A 72 -16.77 0.02 -5.56
C HIS A 72 -16.02 1.27 -5.04
N GLY A 73 -14.90 1.63 -5.66
CA GLY A 73 -14.11 2.81 -5.29
C GLY A 73 -14.81 4.14 -5.59
N GLU A 74 -15.64 4.19 -6.64
CA GLU A 74 -16.45 5.37 -6.98
C GLU A 74 -17.53 5.66 -5.91
N LYS A 75 -18.17 4.61 -5.39
CA LYS A 75 -19.31 4.76 -4.47
C LYS A 75 -18.93 5.13 -3.04
N ALA A 76 -17.71 4.79 -2.60
CA ALA A 76 -17.22 5.17 -1.29
C ALA A 76 -16.93 6.68 -1.17
N GLY A 77 -16.64 7.36 -2.29
CA GLY A 77 -16.40 8.81 -2.34
C GLY A 77 -17.66 9.65 -2.45
N GLU A 78 -18.72 9.11 -3.08
CA GLU A 78 -19.99 9.83 -3.29
C GLU A 78 -20.67 10.24 -1.97
N GLY A 79 -20.63 9.39 -0.94
CA GLY A 79 -21.22 9.73 0.37
C GLY A 79 -20.52 10.88 1.11
N LEU A 80 -19.21 11.06 0.88
CA LEU A 80 -18.46 12.20 1.41
C LEU A 80 -18.72 13.48 0.61
N LEU A 81 -18.87 13.36 -0.71
CA LEU A 81 -19.22 14.49 -1.58
C LEU A 81 -20.63 15.01 -1.28
N ASP A 82 -21.59 14.12 -1.03
CA ASP A 82 -22.97 14.48 -0.68
C ASP A 82 -23.04 15.14 0.70
N TYR A 83 -22.24 14.69 1.67
CA TYR A 83 -22.13 15.33 2.99
C TYR A 83 -21.54 16.76 2.92
N VAL A 84 -20.55 16.98 2.05
CA VAL A 84 -19.97 18.32 1.83
C VAL A 84 -20.91 19.20 1.01
N ALA A 85 -21.64 18.63 0.06
CA ALA A 85 -22.66 19.34 -0.71
C ALA A 85 -23.85 19.75 0.17
N ALA A 86 -24.28 18.90 1.10
CA ALA A 86 -25.32 19.19 2.09
C ALA A 86 -24.89 20.26 3.11
N ALA A 87 -23.59 20.50 3.28
CA ALA A 87 -23.04 21.57 4.11
C ALA A 87 -22.99 22.94 3.40
N ARG A 88 -23.37 23.02 2.11
CA ARG A 88 -23.59 24.31 1.44
C ARG A 88 -24.94 24.88 1.93
N PRO A 89 -24.97 26.06 2.55
CA PRO A 89 -26.23 26.67 2.95
C PRO A 89 -26.96 27.16 1.69
N GLU A 90 -27.96 26.40 1.21
CA GLU A 90 -28.90 26.87 0.18
C GLU A 90 -29.99 27.81 0.73
N HIS A 91 -29.69 28.56 1.80
CA HIS A 91 -30.62 29.54 2.35
C HIS A 91 -29.90 30.85 2.68
N MET A 92 -29.63 31.63 1.64
CA MET A 92 -29.59 33.10 1.75
C MET A 92 -30.41 33.70 0.60
N ASP A 93 -31.71 33.45 0.63
CA ASP A 93 -32.70 34.26 -0.08
C ASP A 93 -33.89 34.49 0.87
N GLU A 94 -33.65 35.25 1.95
CA GLU A 94 -34.74 35.91 2.66
C GLU A 94 -34.97 37.28 2.01
N GLU A 95 -35.96 37.30 1.12
CA GLU A 95 -36.60 38.48 0.55
C GLU A 95 -37.01 39.48 1.67
N PRO A 96 -36.68 40.78 1.54
CA PRO A 96 -37.10 41.76 2.54
C PRO A 96 -38.60 41.99 2.37
N ARG A 97 -39.39 41.40 3.27
CA ARG A 97 -40.83 41.63 3.39
C ARG A 97 -41.09 43.14 3.47
N ARG A 98 -41.68 43.68 2.39
CA ARG A 98 -42.26 45.01 2.32
C ARG A 98 -43.30 45.15 3.45
N PHE A 99 -43.09 46.11 4.35
CA PHE A 99 -44.13 46.57 5.28
C PHE A 99 -44.90 47.71 4.62
N ASP A 100 -46.22 47.63 4.72
CA ASP A 100 -47.22 48.59 4.22
C ASP A 100 -47.09 50.01 4.79
#